data_AF-G4QM68-F1
#
_entry.id   AF-G4QM68-F1
#
_cell.length_a   1.000
_cell.length_b   1.000
_cell.length_c   1.000
_cell.angle_alpha   90.00
_cell.angle_beta   90.00
_cell.angle_gamma   90.00
#
_symmetry.space_group_name_H-M   'P 1'
#
loop_
_entity.id
_entity.type
_entity.pdbx_description
1 polymer ?
#
loop_
_entity_poly.entity_id
_entity_poly.type
_entity_poly.pdbx_seq_one_letter_code
_entity_poly.pdbx_strand_id
1 'polypeptide(L)' 'MEACRYVDLVVPEVNWEQKVDDIKKYYADIFVMGDDWRGKFDYLNNYCKVIYLDRTPDVCSTTTKQHLKSN' A
#
# COMPACT_ATOMS: atom_id res chain seq x y z
N MET A 1 17.65 6.99 -9.14
CA MET A 1 16.42 7.34 -9.89
C MET A 1 15.32 7.41 -8.84
N GLU A 2 15.22 8.55 -8.16
CA GLU A 2 14.33 8.75 -7.01
C GLU A 2 13.37 9.86 -7.42
N ALA A 3 12.26 9.50 -8.07
CA ALA A 3 11.36 10.49 -8.64
C ALA A 3 9.89 10.05 -8.52
N CYS A 4 9.48 9.68 -7.31
CA CYS A 4 8.06 9.75 -6.98
C CYS A 4 7.85 11.13 -6.33
N ARG A 5 7.21 12.06 -7.05
CA ARG A 5 6.97 13.46 -6.61
C ARG A 5 6.20 13.59 -5.28
N TYR A 6 5.71 12.48 -4.73
CA TYR A 6 4.87 12.41 -3.54
C TYR A 6 5.55 11.72 -2.36
N VAL A 7 6.80 11.27 -2.53
CA VAL A 7 7.53 10.57 -1.46
C VAL A 7 8.58 11.52 -0.89
N ASP A 8 8.33 11.95 0.34
CA ASP A 8 9.20 12.87 1.07
C ASP A 8 10.34 12.13 1.81
N LEU A 9 10.01 10.94 2.34
CA LEU A 9 10.93 10.14 3.14
C LEU A 9 10.82 8.66 2.76
N VAL A 10 11.98 8.00 2.62
CA VAL A 10 12.09 6.55 2.43
C VAL A 10 12.83 5.97 3.62
N VAL A 11 12.18 5.03 4.32
CA VAL A 11 12.75 4.33 5.48
C VAL A 11 12.93 2.86 5.11
N PRO A 12 14.10 2.24 5.38
CA PRO A 12 14.32 0.83 5.11
C PRO A 12 13.49 -0.05 6.06
N GLU A 13 12.72 -0.99 5.49
CA GLU A 13 11.93 -1.97 6.22
C GLU A 13 12.70 -3.31 6.31
N VAL A 14 13.08 -3.71 7.52
CA VAL A 14 13.76 -4.98 7.86
C VAL A 14 12.81 -5.99 8.53
N ASN A 15 11.83 -5.54 9.33
CA ASN A 15 10.92 -6.42 10.06
C ASN A 15 9.49 -5.86 10.13
N TRP A 16 8.51 -6.69 10.48
CA TRP A 16 7.13 -6.23 10.66
C TRP A 16 6.89 -5.44 11.95
N GLU A 17 7.62 -5.78 13.02
CA GLU A 17 7.52 -5.14 14.33
C GLU A 17 8.00 -3.69 14.32
N GLN A 18 8.95 -3.36 13.43
CA GLN A 18 9.44 -1.99 13.31
C GLN A 18 8.34 -1.02 12.89
N LYS A 19 7.29 -1.47 12.17
CA LYS A 19 6.23 -0.59 11.69
C LYS A 19 5.60 0.20 12.83
N VAL A 20 5.42 -0.43 14.00
CA VAL A 20 4.85 0.23 15.18
C VAL A 20 5.80 1.30 15.71
N ASP A 21 7.10 1.02 15.75
CA ASP A 21 8.11 1.98 16.19
C ASP A 21 8.25 3.14 15.20
N ASP A 22 8.29 2.84 13.90
CA ASP A 22 8.32 3.82 12.83
C ASP A 22 7.08 4.74 12.86
N ILE A 23 5.88 4.18 13.08
CA ILE A 23 4.65 4.98 13.24
C ILE A 23 4.77 5.93 14.42
N LYS A 24 5.31 5.48 15.56
CA LYS A 24 5.50 6.34 16.74
C LYS A 24 6.63 7.36 16.54
N LYS A 25 7.71 6.96 15.89
CA LYS A 25 8.93 7.75 15.69
C LYS A 25 8.72 8.87 14.68
N TYR A 26 8.03 8.58 13.58
CA TYR A 26 7.69 9.54 12.54
C TYR A 26 6.32 10.18 12.75
N TYR A 27 5.62 9.84 13.85
CA TYR A 27 4.27 10.31 14.16
C TYR A 27 3.34 10.16 12.94
N ALA A 28 3.33 8.95 12.37
CA ALA A 28 2.52 8.67 11.20
C ALA A 28 1.04 8.66 11.59
N ASP A 29 0.30 9.64 11.08
CA ASP A 29 -1.13 9.81 11.39
C ASP A 29 -2.00 8.83 10.59
N ILE A 30 -1.58 8.51 9.35
CA ILE A 30 -2.33 7.69 8.40
C ILE A 30 -1.40 6.62 7.80
N PHE A 31 -1.81 5.36 7.90
CA PHE A 31 -1.14 4.23 7.27
C PHE A 31 -2.00 3.71 6.10
N VAL A 32 -1.47 3.79 4.88
CA VAL A 32 -2.22 3.43 3.68
C VAL A 32 -1.64 2.16 3.06
N MET A 33 -2.48 1.18 2.75
CA MET A 33 -2.10 -0.05 2.03
C MET A 33 -3.13 -0.40 0.96
N GLY A 34 -2.76 -1.23 -0.01
CA GLY A 34 -3.74 -1.77 -0.95
C GLY A 34 -4.71 -2.75 -0.27
N ASP A 35 -5.93 -2.87 -0.81
CA ASP A 35 -6.98 -3.80 -0.33
C ASP A 35 -6.52 -5.27 -0.24
N ASP A 36 -5.50 -5.66 -0.99
CA ASP A 36 -4.84 -6.98 -0.92
C ASP A 36 -4.38 -7.35 0.52
N TRP A 37 -4.14 -6.34 1.37
CA TRP A 37 -3.67 -6.49 2.75
C TRP A 37 -4.72 -6.15 3.81
N ARG A 38 -5.99 -6.03 3.40
CA ARG A 38 -7.11 -5.68 4.28
C ARG A 38 -7.22 -6.68 5.45
N GLY A 39 -7.23 -6.14 6.67
CA GLY A 39 -7.33 -6.92 7.91
C GLY A 39 -6.02 -7.48 8.45
N LYS A 40 -4.92 -7.50 7.66
CA LYS A 40 -3.61 -7.97 8.16
C LYS A 40 -2.92 -6.96 9.08
N PHE A 41 -3.13 -5.67 8.80
CA PHE A 41 -2.50 -4.55 9.52
C PHE A 41 -3.46 -3.83 10.48
N ASP A 42 -4.60 -4.44 10.80
CA ASP A 42 -5.61 -3.80 11.66
C ASP A 42 -5.09 -3.53 13.08
N TYR A 43 -4.09 -4.29 13.54
CA TYR A 43 -3.41 -4.05 14.80
C TYR A 43 -2.70 -2.67 14.87
N LEU A 44 -2.38 -2.06 13.72
CA LEU A 44 -1.81 -0.72 13.63
C LEU A 44 -2.86 0.39 13.81
N ASN A 45 -4.15 0.06 13.71
CA ASN A 45 -5.27 1.00 13.85
C ASN A 45 -5.33 1.62 15.26
N ASN A 46 -4.74 0.95 16.25
CA ASN A 46 -4.60 1.51 17.60
C ASN A 46 -3.59 2.67 17.69
N TYR A 47 -2.62 2.71 16.78
CA TYR A 47 -1.54 3.71 16.77
C TYR A 47 -1.74 4.79 15.70
N CYS A 48 -2.37 4.47 14.57
CA CYS A 48 -2.55 5.37 13.43
C CYS A 48 -3.79 4.97 12.62
N LYS A 49 -4.27 5.85 11.74
CA LYS A 49 -5.43 5.55 10.90
C LYS A 49 -5.06 4.64 9.75
N VAL A 50 -5.48 3.37 9.80
CA VAL A 50 -5.25 2.41 8.72
C VAL A 50 -6.31 2.58 7.63
N ILE A 51 -5.89 2.90 6.41
CA ILE A 51 -6.73 3.07 5.24
C ILE A 51 -6.33 2.03 4.19
N TYR A 52 -7.30 1.27 3.71
CA TYR A 52 -7.11 0.37 2.58
C TYR A 52 -7.60 1.05 1.31
N LEU A 53 -6.71 1.27 0.36
CA LEU A 53 -7.06 1.76 -0.98
C LEU A 53 -7.58 0.59 -1.80
N ASP A 54 -8.84 0.71 -2.21
CA ASP A 54 -9.45 -0.18 -3.17
C ASP A 54 -8.64 -0.14 -4.48
N ARG A 55 -8.41 -1.30 -5.10
CA ARG A 55 -7.78 -1.30 -6.42
C ARG A 55 -8.76 -0.65 -7.37
N THR A 56 -8.30 0.32 -8.14
CA THR A 56 -9.11 0.91 -9.21
C THR A 56 -9.67 -0.23 -10.07
N PRO A 57 -11.00 -0.40 -10.16
CA PRO A 57 -11.58 -1.47 -10.97
C PRO A 57 -11.33 -1.28 -12.48
N ASP A 58 -10.79 -0.13 -12.87
CA ASP A 58 -10.71 0.33 -14.26
C ASP A 58 -9.54 -0.23 -15.09
N VAL A 59 -8.57 -0.94 -14.47
CA VAL A 59 -7.53 -1.67 -15.21
C VAL A 59 -7.64 -3.17 -15.03
N CYS A 60 -8.84 -3.68 -15.27
CA CYS A 60 -9.02 -5.11 -15.53
C CYS A 60 -8.32 -5.45 -16.87
N SER A 61 -7.05 -5.84 -16.79
CA SER A 61 -6.28 -6.44 -17.90
C SER A 61 -6.78 -7.84 -18.29
N THR A 62 -8.08 -8.13 -18.10
CA THR A 62 -8.75 -9.31 -18.64
C THR A 62 -9.27 -9.06 -20.06
N THR A 63 -9.54 -7.80 -20.44
CA THR A 63 -9.98 -7.47 -21.81
C THR A 63 -8.85 -7.64 -22.84
N THR A 64 -7.57 -7.41 -22.47
CA THR A 64 -6.46 -7.44 -23.44
C THR A 64 -6.08 -8.86 -23.91
N LYS A 65 -6.53 -9.92 -23.23
CA LYS A 65 -6.18 -11.31 -23.59
C LYS A 65 -7.13 -11.97 -24.58
N GLN A 66 -8.29 -11.36 -24.90
CA GLN A 66 -9.25 -11.93 -25.85
C GLN A 66 -9.07 -11.45 -27.30
N HIS A 67 -8.22 -10.46 -27.56
CA HIS A 67 -7.98 -9.94 -28.92
C HIS A 67 -6.79 -10.57 -29.67
N LEU A 68 -6.11 -11.58 -29.11
CA LEU A 68 -5.01 -12.28 -29.79
C LEU A 68 -5.34 -13.72 -30.24
N LYS A 69 -6.59 -14.18 -30.13
CA LYS A 69 -7.03 -15.49 -30.65
C LYS A 69 -7.94 -15.38 -31.88
N SER A 70 -7.50 -14.62 -32.87
CA SER A 70 -7.98 -14.78 -34.25
C SER A 70 -6.80 -14.59 -35.18
N ASN A 71 -6.12 -15.69 -35.49
CA ASN A 71 -5.49 -16.03 -36.76
C ASN A 71 -5.21 -17.54 -36.73
#